data_AF-A0A914PSF8-F1
#
_entry.id   AF-A0A914PSF8-F1
#
_cell.length_a   1.000
_cell.length_b   1.000
_cell.length_c   1.000
_cell.angle_alpha   90.00
_cell.angle_beta   90.00
_cell.angle_gamma   90.00
#
_symmetry.space_group_name_H-M   'P 1'
#
loop_
_entity.id
_entity.type
_entity.pdbx_description
1 polymer ?
#
loop_
_entity_poly.entity_id
_entity_poly.type
_entity_poly.pdbx_seq_one_letter_code
_entity_poly.pdbx_strand_id
1 'polypeptide(L)'
;MAIGFPDFLFEVDFKDFEWPPYVMFENNLCIYLNLLKKLLFNLPIELILHVGLGMAYALAALHMAGFIHRNVSPHLFSYPVPLTLDLVSSRMIFTDFSLCTEYPYRNGPRVTVPFIGSLRYSSIRTHGT
;
A
#
# COMPACT_ATOMS: atom_id res chain seq x y z
N MET A 1 7.12 23.96 -30.60
CA MET A 1 6.38 24.59 -29.49
C MET A 1 5.85 23.47 -28.62
N ALA A 2 6.66 23.00 -27.67
CA ALA A 2 6.31 21.92 -26.75
C ALA A 2 5.97 22.57 -25.40
N ILE A 3 4.78 22.26 -24.89
CA ILE A 3 4.25 22.80 -23.65
C ILE A 3 4.91 22.01 -22.52
N GLY A 4 5.77 22.67 -21.74
CA GLY A 4 6.52 22.07 -20.65
C GLY A 4 5.61 21.76 -19.45
N PHE A 5 5.65 20.51 -18.99
CA PHE A 5 5.24 20.16 -17.64
C PHE A 5 6.49 20.30 -16.74
N PRO A 6 6.42 21.02 -15.60
CA PRO A 6 7.58 21.22 -14.76
C PRO A 6 7.99 19.91 -14.08
N ASP A 7 9.30 19.65 -14.09
CA ASP A 7 9.99 18.51 -13.50
C ASP A 7 9.87 18.50 -11.96
N PHE A 8 8.70 18.12 -11.44
CA PHE A 8 8.57 17.62 -10.07
C PHE A 8 8.55 16.09 -10.08
N LEU A 9 9.58 15.49 -10.69
CA LEU A 9 9.97 14.13 -10.37
C LEU A 9 10.78 14.22 -9.08
N PHE A 10 10.13 13.98 -7.94
CA PHE A 10 10.86 13.58 -6.75
C PHE A 10 11.52 12.25 -7.08
N GLU A 11 12.79 12.29 -7.46
CA GLU A 11 13.66 11.12 -7.50
C GLU A 11 13.89 10.71 -6.04
N VAL A 12 12.94 9.94 -5.50
CA VAL A 12 13.09 9.30 -4.20
C VAL A 12 14.11 8.20 -4.42
N ASP A 13 15.36 8.43 -4.05
CA ASP A 13 16.39 7.39 -4.09
C ASP A 13 16.05 6.32 -3.04
N PHE A 14 15.44 5.23 -3.50
CA PHE A 14 15.02 4.11 -2.66
C PHE A 14 16.20 3.28 -2.14
N LYS A 15 17.45 3.58 -2.54
CA LYS A 15 18.64 2.81 -2.15
C LYS A 15 19.06 3.02 -0.70
N ASP A 16 18.72 4.17 -0.11
CA ASP A 16 19.10 4.50 1.27
C ASP A 16 17.99 4.20 2.30
N PHE A 17 16.83 3.74 1.83
CA PHE A 17 15.75 3.33 2.71
C PHE A 17 15.98 1.88 3.15
N GLU A 18 16.73 1.70 4.24
CA GLU A 18 16.82 0.44 4.97
C GLU A 18 15.41 0.07 5.46
N TRP A 19 14.63 -0.59 4.60
CA TRP A 19 13.35 -1.17 4.96
C TRP A 19 13.60 -2.20 6.02
N PRO A 20 13.14 -2.01 7.26
CA PRO A 20 13.26 -3.10 8.18
C PRO A 20 12.25 -4.19 7.77
N PRO A 21 12.67 -5.45 7.61
CA PRO A 21 11.79 -6.53 7.22
C PRO A 21 10.92 -6.90 8.43
N TYR A 22 9.78 -6.24 8.59
CA TYR A 22 8.89 -6.49 9.71
C TYR A 22 7.56 -7.03 9.22
N VAL A 23 7.45 -8.36 9.15
CA VAL A 23 6.17 -9.05 9.35
C VAL A 23 5.93 -9.06 10.87
N MET A 24 5.38 -7.97 11.39
CA MET A 24 5.07 -7.86 12.82
C MET A 24 3.78 -8.61 13.14
N PHE A 25 3.92 -9.82 13.67
CA PHE A 25 2.94 -10.42 14.58
C PHE A 25 3.37 -10.10 16.01
N GLU A 26 3.29 -8.84 16.41
CA GLU A 26 3.40 -8.47 17.81
C GLU A 26 2.05 -7.98 18.30
N ASN A 27 1.71 -8.38 19.53
CA ASN A 27 0.49 -8.09 20.28
C ASN A 27 0.28 -6.59 20.59
N ASN A 28 0.45 -5.73 19.58
CA ASN A 28 0.35 -4.30 19.68
C ASN A 28 -1.08 -3.88 19.35
N LEU A 29 -1.65 -2.96 20.14
CA LEU A 29 -2.87 -2.28 19.74
C LEU A 29 -2.59 -1.59 18.40
N CYS A 30 -3.24 -2.07 17.36
CA CYS A 30 -3.19 -1.46 16.03
C CYS A 30 -4.54 -0.83 15.71
N ILE A 31 -4.51 0.36 15.13
CA ILE A 31 -5.72 1.02 14.63
C ILE A 31 -5.80 0.78 13.14
N TYR A 32 -6.86 0.08 12.71
CA TYR A 32 -7.16 -0.10 11.29
C TYR A 32 -7.49 1.24 10.63
N LEU A 33 -7.03 1.45 9.40
CA LEU A 33 -7.26 2.71 8.68
C LEU A 33 -8.77 3.04 8.54
N ASN A 34 -9.63 2.04 8.40
CA ASN A 34 -11.08 2.27 8.39
C ASN A 34 -11.64 2.72 9.75
N LEU A 35 -11.05 2.26 10.85
CA LEU A 35 -11.40 2.75 12.17
C LEU A 35 -10.93 4.21 12.33
N LEU A 36 -9.73 4.53 11.85
CA LEU A 36 -9.22 5.90 11.83
C LEU A 36 -10.16 6.84 11.05
N LYS A 37 -10.60 6.43 9.86
CA LYS A 37 -11.59 7.18 9.06
C LYS A 37 -12.95 7.33 9.77
N LYS A 38 -13.37 6.34 10.56
CA LYS A 38 -14.63 6.40 11.32
C LYS A 38 -14.52 7.31 12.54
N LEU A 39 -13.36 7.31 13.21
CA LEU A 39 -13.07 8.18 14.35
C LEU A 39 -12.89 9.64 13.92
N LEU A 40 -12.28 9.85 12.75
CA LEU A 40 -12.05 11.17 12.16
C LEU A 40 -13.08 11.37 11.03
N PHE A 41 -14.25 11.89 11.39
CA PHE A 41 -15.39 12.17 10.49
C PHE A 41 -14.97 12.77 9.13
N ASN A 42 -13.92 13.61 9.13
CA ASN A 42 -13.17 14.00 7.94
C ASN A 42 -11.67 13.97 8.28
N LEU A 43 -10.88 13.25 7.48
CA LEU A 43 -9.43 13.29 7.60
C LEU A 43 -8.92 14.60 6.98
N PRO A 44 -8.07 15.38 7.66
CA PRO A 44 -7.42 16.53 7.05
C PRO A 44 -6.57 16.07 5.85
N ILE A 45 -6.47 16.92 4.82
CA ILE A 45 -5.77 16.57 3.58
C ILE A 45 -4.33 16.13 3.81
N GLU A 46 -3.63 16.78 4.74
CA GLU A 46 -2.26 16.45 5.13
C GLU A 46 -2.15 15.01 5.65
N LEU A 47 -3.10 14.59 6.49
CA LEU A 47 -3.14 13.22 7.01
C LEU A 47 -3.47 12.21 5.90
N ILE A 48 -4.36 12.55 4.97
CA ILE A 48 -4.66 11.70 3.81
C ILE A 48 -3.42 11.50 2.95
N LEU A 49 -2.61 12.54 2.74
CA LEU A 49 -1.36 12.44 1.99
C LEU A 49 -0.34 11.54 2.69
N HIS A 50 -0.18 11.66 4.02
CA HIS A 50 0.72 10.80 4.79
C HIS A 50 0.26 9.33 4.76
N VAL A 51 -1.05 9.09 4.86
CA VAL A 51 -1.65 7.76 4.71
C VAL A 51 -1.38 7.21 3.31
N GLY A 52 -1.59 8.01 2.26
CA GLY A 52 -1.31 7.64 0.87
C GLY A 52 0.15 7.26 0.66
N LEU A 53 1.07 8.04 1.22
CA LEU A 53 2.51 7.81 1.15
C LEU A 53 2.90 6.49 1.85
N GLY A 54 2.38 6.24 3.06
CA GLY A 54 2.61 4.98 3.78
C GLY A 54 2.10 3.76 3.00
N MET A 55 0.93 3.85 2.36
CA MET A 55 0.39 2.76 1.53
C MET A 55 1.26 2.50 0.30
N ALA A 56 1.73 3.55 -0.36
CA ALA A 56 2.61 3.43 -1.52
C ALA A 56 3.94 2.78 -1.14
N TYR A 57 4.50 3.16 0.00
CA TYR A 57 5.72 2.57 0.56
C TYR A 57 5.57 1.08 0.89
N ALA A 58 4.48 0.69 1.57
CA ALA A 58 4.22 -0.71 1.86
C ALA A 58 4.04 -1.56 0.59
N LEU A 59 3.37 -1.03 -0.43
CA LEU A 59 3.21 -1.70 -1.72
C LEU A 59 4.52 -1.80 -2.50
N ALA A 60 5.33 -0.74 -2.50
CA ALA A 60 6.65 -0.72 -3.13
C ALA A 60 7.56 -1.78 -2.50
N ALA A 61 7.60 -1.88 -1.17
CA ALA A 61 8.36 -2.91 -0.46
C ALA A 61 7.93 -4.33 -0.86
N LEU A 62 6.62 -4.58 -1.00
CA LEU A 62 6.11 -5.87 -1.47
C LEU A 62 6.51 -6.18 -2.91
N HIS A 63 6.41 -5.19 -3.81
CA HIS A 63 6.81 -5.34 -5.21
C HIS A 63 8.33 -5.58 -5.35
N MET A 64 9.15 -4.90 -4.53
CA MET A 64 10.59 -5.13 -4.48
C MET A 64 10.95 -6.53 -3.97
N ALA A 65 10.12 -7.09 -3.07
CA ALA A 65 10.24 -8.49 -2.64
C ALA A 65 9.80 -9.51 -3.72
N GLY A 66 9.32 -9.04 -4.88
CA GLY A 66 8.92 -9.89 -5.99
C GLY A 66 7.50 -10.45 -5.86
N PHE A 67 6.59 -9.77 -5.15
CA PHE A 67 5.20 -10.20 -4.99
C PHE A 67 4.22 -9.08 -5.32
N ILE A 68 3.00 -9.44 -5.74
CA ILE A 68 1.84 -8.54 -5.83
C ILE A 68 0.76 -9.03 -4.87
N HIS A 69 0.15 -8.10 -4.12
CA HIS A 69 -0.83 -8.43 -3.08
C HIS A 69 -2.18 -8.96 -3.59
N ARG A 70 -2.65 -8.45 -4.73
CA ARG A 70 -3.94 -8.78 -5.40
C ARG A 70 -5.22 -8.46 -4.63
N ASN A 71 -5.17 -8.02 -3.38
CA ASN A 71 -6.35 -7.58 -2.62
C ASN A 71 -6.09 -6.30 -1.82
N VAL A 72 -5.59 -5.25 -2.46
CA VAL A 72 -5.32 -3.98 -1.79
C VAL A 72 -6.63 -3.32 -1.36
N SER A 73 -6.74 -3.00 -0.07
CA SER A 73 -7.93 -2.41 0.52
C SER A 73 -7.56 -1.64 1.79
N PRO A 74 -8.22 -0.50 2.11
CA PRO A 74 -7.97 0.23 3.36
C PRO A 74 -8.14 -0.62 4.62
N HIS A 75 -8.86 -1.74 4.54
CA HIS A 75 -9.06 -2.67 5.65
C HIS A 75 -7.79 -3.43 6.04
N LEU A 76 -6.81 -3.53 5.14
CA LEU A 76 -5.60 -4.32 5.34
C LEU A 76 -4.41 -3.50 5.86
N PHE A 77 -4.60 -2.19 5.98
CA PHE A 77 -3.61 -1.28 6.51
C PHE A 77 -3.95 -0.90 7.94
N SER A 78 -2.93 -0.92 8.79
CA SER A 78 -3.06 -0.57 10.20
C SER A 78 -1.85 0.23 10.67
N TYR A 79 -2.03 0.94 11.78
CA TYR A 79 -0.97 1.71 12.41
C TYR A 79 -0.71 1.21 13.83
N PRO A 80 0.56 1.15 14.25
CA PRO A 80 0.88 0.91 15.65
C PRO A 80 0.38 2.08 16.52
N VAL A 81 -0.02 1.77 17.75
CA VAL A 81 -0.36 2.75 18.79
C VAL A 81 0.89 3.00 19.66
N PRO A 82 1.18 4.26 20.05
CA PRO A 82 0.39 5.50 19.84
C PRO A 82 0.51 6.07 18.42
N LEU A 83 -0.56 6.71 17.93
CA LEU A 83 -0.60 7.31 16.60
C LEU A 83 0.11 8.67 16.61
N THR A 84 1.18 8.83 15.81
CA THR A 84 1.85 10.12 15.57
C THR A 84 2.03 10.34 14.07
N LEU A 85 2.18 11.60 13.62
CA LEU A 85 2.28 11.92 12.19
C LEU A 85 3.47 11.22 11.51
N ASP A 86 4.62 11.16 12.19
CA ASP A 86 5.82 10.49 11.68
C ASP A 86 5.61 8.98 11.51
N LEU A 87 4.81 8.37 12.39
CA LEU A 87 4.49 6.93 12.32
C LEU A 87 3.47 6.63 11.22
N VAL A 88 2.58 7.57 10.90
CA VAL A 88 1.59 7.39 9.83
C VAL A 88 2.26 7.25 8.46
N SER A 89 3.35 7.98 8.20
CA SER A 89 4.07 7.88 6.93
C SER A 89 5.06 6.70 6.89
N SER A 90 5.70 6.35 8.02
CA SER A 90 6.85 5.43 8.03
C SER A 90 6.58 4.04 8.62
N ARG A 91 5.53 3.86 9.43
CA ARG A 91 5.27 2.63 10.20
C ARG A 91 3.91 2.02 9.90
N MET A 92 3.38 2.25 8.70
CA MET A 92 2.18 1.57 8.25
C MET A 92 2.42 0.06 8.15
N ILE A 93 1.54 -0.73 8.74
CA ILE A 93 1.57 -2.19 8.69
C ILE A 93 0.60 -2.65 7.64
N PHE A 94 1.10 -3.43 6.67
CA PHE A 94 0.30 -4.07 5.64
C PHE A 94 0.11 -5.56 5.97
N THR A 95 -1.14 -6.02 5.94
CA THR A 95 -1.52 -7.35 6.44
C THR A 95 -2.24 -8.20 5.38
N ASP A 96 -2.48 -9.46 5.72
CA ASP A 96 -3.19 -10.45 4.91
C ASP A 96 -2.55 -10.72 3.54
N PHE A 97 -1.43 -11.46 3.53
CA PHE A 97 -0.72 -11.85 2.31
C PHE A 97 -1.27 -13.13 1.67
N SER A 98 -2.45 -13.60 2.06
CA SER A 98 -3.01 -14.90 1.62
C SER A 98 -3.26 -14.98 0.10
N LEU A 99 -3.53 -13.84 -0.54
CA LEU A 99 -3.80 -13.73 -1.98
C LEU A 99 -2.60 -13.24 -2.79
N CYS A 100 -1.44 -13.07 -2.15
CA CYS A 100 -0.22 -12.64 -2.81
C CYS A 100 0.24 -13.65 -3.85
N THR A 101 0.82 -13.14 -4.93
CA THR A 101 1.44 -13.96 -5.98
C THR A 101 2.80 -13.40 -6.34
N GLU A 102 3.72 -14.25 -6.75
CA GLU A 102 5.01 -13.84 -7.29
C GLU A 102 4.83 -12.96 -8.55
N TYR A 103 5.63 -11.90 -8.64
CA TYR A 103 5.74 -10.97 -9.75
C TYR A 103 7.17 -10.43 -9.88
N PRO A 104 7.77 -10.41 -11.09
CA PRO A 104 7.22 -10.88 -12.35
C PRO A 104 7.03 -12.40 -12.35
N TYR A 105 5.93 -12.88 -12.94
CA TYR A 105 5.66 -14.31 -13.01
C TYR A 105 6.72 -14.99 -13.88
N ARG A 106 7.37 -16.03 -13.36
CA ARG A 106 8.48 -16.73 -14.03
C ARG A 106 8.18 -17.11 -15.49
N ASN A 107 6.94 -17.46 -15.80
CA ASN A 107 6.53 -17.91 -17.13
C ASN A 107 5.77 -16.83 -17.94
N GLY A 108 5.88 -15.56 -17.58
CA GLY A 108 5.20 -14.45 -18.25
C GLY A 108 3.74 -14.22 -17.80
N PRO A 109 3.08 -13.16 -18.27
CA PRO A 109 1.72 -12.82 -17.85
C PRO A 109 0.72 -13.92 -18.26
N ARG A 110 -0.11 -14.36 -17.32
CA ARG A 110 -1.19 -15.32 -17.58
C ARG A 110 -2.32 -14.62 -18.35
N VAL A 111 -2.84 -15.29 -19.38
CA VAL A 111 -3.97 -14.79 -20.21
C VAL A 111 -5.23 -14.58 -19.37
N THR A 112 -5.49 -15.47 -18.41
CA THR A 112 -6.66 -15.40 -17.53
C THR A 112 -6.24 -15.72 -16.11
N VAL A 113 -6.77 -14.95 -15.16
CA VAL A 113 -6.61 -15.17 -13.72
C VAL A 113 -7.97 -14.95 -13.07
N PRO A 114 -8.45 -15.86 -12.21
CA PRO A 114 -9.72 -15.67 -11.53
C PRO A 114 -9.66 -14.44 -10.62
N PHE A 115 -10.74 -13.66 -10.63
CA PHE A 115 -10.93 -12.55 -9.73
C PHE A 115 -11.15 -13.05 -8.30
N ILE A 116 -10.33 -12.57 -7.37
CA ILE A 116 -10.37 -12.96 -5.94
C ILE A 116 -10.33 -11.77 -4.99
N GLY A 117 -10.26 -10.54 -5.52
CA GLY A 117 -10.09 -9.32 -4.74
C GLY A 117 -11.42 -8.68 -4.33
N SER A 118 -11.33 -7.56 -3.62
CA SER A 118 -12.50 -6.75 -3.28
C SER A 118 -12.99 -5.92 -4.47
N LEU A 119 -14.29 -5.99 -4.80
CA LEU A 119 -14.87 -5.29 -5.97
C LEU A 119 -14.63 -3.78 -5.95
N ARG A 120 -14.73 -3.13 -4.79
CA ARG A 120 -14.66 -1.67 -4.66
C ARG A 120 -13.28 -1.08 -4.99
N TYR A 121 -12.21 -1.80 -4.68
CA TYR A 121 -10.83 -1.29 -4.77
C TYR A 121 -10.05 -1.95 -5.91
N SER A 122 -10.70 -2.85 -6.64
CA SER A 122 -10.10 -3.57 -7.75
C SER A 122 -10.00 -2.71 -9.00
N SER A 123 -8.92 -2.91 -9.76
CA SER A 123 -8.72 -2.20 -11.02
C SER A 123 -9.70 -2.69 -12.09
N ILE A 124 -10.01 -1.86 -13.08
CA ILE A 124 -10.86 -2.25 -14.23
C ILE A 124 -10.32 -3.53 -14.91
N ARG A 125 -8.99 -3.66 -15.02
CA ARG A 125 -8.34 -4.82 -15.64
C ARG A 125 -8.56 -6.14 -14.90
N THR A 126 -8.79 -6.09 -13.58
CA THR A 126 -9.01 -7.31 -12.78
C THR A 126 -10.42 -7.87 -12.93
N HIS A 127 -11.38 -7.07 -13.43
CA HIS A 127 -12.77 -7.50 -13.57
C HIS A 127 -13.04 -8.38 -14.79
N GLY A 128 -12.07 -8.57 -15.69
CA GLY A 128 -12.14 -9.51 -16.81
C GLY A 128 -13.36 -9.32 -17.71
N THR A 129 -13.17 -8.60 -18.82
CA THR A 129 -13.93 -8.86 -20.06
C THR A 129 -13.49 -10.16 -20.67
#